data_AF-X1L930-F1
#
_entry.id   AF-X1L930-F1
#
_cell.length_a   1.000
_cell.length_b   1.000
_cell.length_c   1.000
_cell.angle_alpha   90.00
_cell.angle_beta   90.00
_cell.angle_gamma   90.00
#
_symmetry.space_group_name_H-M   'P 1'
#
loop_
_entity.id
_entity.type
_entity.pdbx_description
1 polymer ?
#
loop_
_entity_poly.entity_id
_entity_poly.type
_entity_poly.pdbx_seq_one_letter_code
_entity_poly.pdbx_strand_id
1 'polypeptide(L)'
;MEIGFFEEFPTQKNLEKLKLIDFKTKIYVAASNLKHFYALRRKIKKINKNVKKVIYWPTLDKEDGYWISPFSRRKALKKAFEEIKNKNDKSIEVMLDLEPPYNRMLMLTGLLDFYKNRRLIKRFIKEYKKEMRKLGFKYVGIGF
;
A
#
# COMPACT_ATOMS: atom_id res chain seq x y z
N MET A 1 15.91 -17.57 -5.60
CA MET A 1 15.73 -16.43 -4.67
C MET A 1 15.29 -15.22 -5.48
N GLU A 2 14.29 -14.46 -5.03
CA GLU A 2 13.82 -13.23 -5.69
C GLU A 2 13.86 -12.08 -4.68
N ILE A 3 14.50 -10.97 -5.04
CA ILE A 3 14.70 -9.82 -4.14
C ILE A 3 13.61 -8.77 -4.41
N GLY A 4 13.06 -8.20 -3.34
CA GLY A 4 12.08 -7.12 -3.38
C GLY A 4 12.56 -5.92 -2.57
N PHE A 5 12.41 -4.72 -3.12
CA PHE A 5 12.74 -3.46 -2.46
C PHE A 5 11.48 -2.68 -2.10
N PHE A 6 11.51 -2.02 -0.96
CA PHE A 6 10.43 -1.16 -0.47
C PHE A 6 10.90 0.28 -0.52
N GLU A 7 10.11 1.14 -1.15
CA GLU A 7 10.37 2.57 -1.24
C GLU A 7 9.13 3.32 -0.74
N GLU A 8 9.20 3.75 0.51
CA GLU A 8 8.12 4.45 1.21
C GLU A 8 8.07 5.95 0.85
N PHE A 9 9.22 6.55 0.55
CA PHE A 9 9.35 7.98 0.26
C PHE A 9 10.04 8.21 -1.09
N PRO A 10 9.37 7.83 -2.21
CA PRO A 10 9.99 7.84 -3.52
C PRO A 10 10.43 9.24 -3.93
N THR A 11 11.75 9.46 -3.93
CA THR A 11 12.40 10.67 -4.46
C THR A 11 13.15 10.33 -5.74
N GLN A 12 13.44 11.34 -6.57
CA GLN A 12 14.27 11.15 -7.77
C GLN A 12 15.62 10.50 -7.41
N LYS A 13 16.27 10.98 -6.34
CA LYS A 13 17.55 10.46 -5.84
C LYS A 13 17.45 8.98 -5.44
N ASN A 14 16.39 8.57 -4.75
CA ASN A 14 16.19 7.17 -4.36
C ASN A 14 15.94 6.28 -5.59
N LEU A 15 15.09 6.74 -6.51
CA LEU A 15 14.76 5.98 -7.73
C LEU A 15 15.96 5.81 -8.67
N GLU A 16 16.92 6.74 -8.66
CA GLU A 16 18.14 6.60 -9.46
C GLU A 16 19.05 5.45 -8.99
N LYS A 17 18.97 5.06 -7.72
CA LYS A 17 19.69 3.88 -7.20
C LYS A 17 19.25 2.59 -7.88
N LEU A 18 18.09 2.57 -8.53
CA LEU A 18 17.66 1.43 -9.34
C LEU A 18 18.61 1.13 -10.49
N LYS A 19 19.42 2.09 -10.96
CA LYS A 19 20.45 1.84 -11.98
C LYS A 19 21.51 0.84 -11.51
N LEU A 20 21.69 0.68 -10.20
CA LEU A 20 22.66 -0.22 -9.59
C LEU A 20 22.17 -1.67 -9.52
N ILE A 21 20.92 -1.95 -9.91
CA ILE A 21 20.33 -3.29 -9.83
C ILE A 21 20.46 -4.01 -11.18
N ASP A 22 21.31 -5.02 -11.26
CA ASP A 22 21.55 -5.83 -12.46
C ASP A 22 20.75 -7.15 -12.49
N PHE A 23 20.06 -7.50 -11.41
CA PHE A 23 19.25 -8.72 -11.29
C PHE A 23 17.73 -8.46 -11.33
N LYS A 24 16.96 -9.51 -11.66
CA LYS A 24 15.48 -9.45 -11.68
C LYS A 24 14.95 -9.09 -10.29
N THR A 25 14.21 -7.98 -10.20
CA THR A 25 13.69 -7.47 -8.92
C THR A 25 12.24 -7.04 -9.00
N LYS A 26 11.63 -6.90 -7.82
CA LYS A 26 10.32 -6.29 -7.60
C LYS A 26 10.47 -5.04 -6.73
N ILE A 27 9.65 -4.05 -6.96
CA ILE A 27 9.63 -2.82 -6.17
C ILE A 27 8.23 -2.59 -5.64
N TYR A 28 8.11 -2.40 -4.33
CA TYR A 28 6.93 -1.92 -3.64
C TYR A 28 7.10 -0.43 -3.45
N VAL A 29 6.18 0.37 -3.98
CA VAL A 29 6.27 1.83 -3.93
C VAL A 29 5.05 2.41 -3.28
N ALA A 30 5.29 3.17 -2.21
CA ALA A 30 4.27 3.92 -1.52
C ALA A 30 3.78 5.08 -2.38
N ALA A 31 2.46 5.24 -2.47
CA ALA A 31 1.86 6.40 -3.11
C ALA A 31 0.49 6.69 -2.48
N SER A 32 0.16 7.98 -2.34
CA SER A 32 -1.09 8.45 -1.74
C SER A 32 -2.33 8.25 -2.61
N ASN A 33 -2.14 7.92 -3.90
CA ASN A 33 -3.22 7.62 -4.84
C ASN A 33 -2.67 6.90 -6.08
N LEU A 34 -3.57 6.32 -6.86
CA LEU A 34 -3.22 5.60 -8.09
C LEU A 34 -2.54 6.48 -9.15
N LYS A 35 -2.96 7.74 -9.30
CA LYS A 35 -2.36 8.65 -10.30
C LYS A 35 -0.88 8.86 -10.03
N HIS A 36 -0.52 9.08 -8.76
CA HIS A 36 0.86 9.18 -8.33
C HIS A 36 1.63 7.88 -8.55
N PHE A 37 1.02 6.73 -8.18
CA PHE A 37 1.61 5.42 -8.44
C PHE A 37 1.92 5.18 -9.93
N TYR A 38 0.99 5.49 -10.84
CA TYR A 38 1.22 5.34 -12.28
C TYR A 38 2.38 6.20 -12.79
N ALA A 39 2.54 7.41 -12.26
CA ALA A 39 3.68 8.27 -12.59
C ALA A 39 5.01 7.62 -12.13
N LEU A 40 5.06 7.11 -10.90
CA LEU A 40 6.22 6.41 -10.36
C LEU A 40 6.54 5.13 -11.13
N ARG A 41 5.54 4.30 -11.42
CA ARG A 41 5.68 3.05 -12.19
C ARG A 41 6.31 3.31 -13.57
N ARG A 42 5.86 4.35 -14.29
CA ARG A 42 6.45 4.73 -15.58
C ARG A 42 7.91 5.14 -15.45
N LYS A 43 8.24 5.97 -14.45
CA LYS A 43 9.63 6.38 -14.18
C LYS A 43 10.52 5.18 -13.85
N ILE A 44 10.10 4.33 -12.93
CA ILE A 44 10.83 3.13 -12.50
C ILE A 44 11.12 2.19 -13.66
N LYS A 45 10.10 1.89 -14.48
CA LYS A 45 10.23 1.03 -15.65
C LYS A 45 11.17 1.61 -16.72
N LYS A 46 11.25 2.94 -16.82
CA LYS A 46 12.19 3.63 -17.71
C LYS A 46 13.62 3.57 -17.18
N ILE A 47 13.81 3.67 -15.86
CA ILE A 47 15.14 3.67 -15.23
C ILE A 47 15.79 2.30 -15.34
N ASN A 48 15.05 1.20 -15.08
CA ASN A 48 15.64 -0.13 -15.09
C ASN A 48 14.68 -1.23 -15.58
N LYS A 49 15.07 -1.92 -16.66
CA LYS A 49 14.33 -3.05 -17.27
C LYS A 49 14.37 -4.35 -16.45
N ASN A 50 15.26 -4.45 -15.47
CA ASN A 50 15.35 -5.58 -14.54
C ASN A 50 14.24 -5.55 -13.47
N VAL A 51 13.59 -4.40 -13.26
CA VAL A 51 12.39 -4.30 -12.43
C VAL A 51 11.22 -4.97 -13.13
N LYS A 52 10.88 -6.20 -12.74
CA LYS A 52 9.82 -6.98 -13.37
C LYS A 52 8.44 -6.59 -12.89
N LYS A 53 8.29 -6.28 -11.59
CA LYS A 53 7.02 -5.79 -11.03
C LYS A 53 7.22 -4.50 -10.24
N VAL A 54 6.27 -3.60 -10.39
CA VAL A 54 6.11 -2.44 -9.52
C VAL A 54 4.75 -2.62 -8.86
N ILE A 55 4.76 -2.84 -7.55
CA ILE A 55 3.59 -3.14 -6.73
C ILE A 55 3.15 -1.84 -6.07
N TYR A 56 1.85 -1.58 -6.12
CA TYR A 56 1.26 -0.40 -5.49
C TYR A 56 1.11 -0.61 -3.99
N TRP A 57 1.70 0.28 -3.21
CA TRP A 57 1.52 0.35 -1.77
C TRP A 57 0.74 1.63 -1.44
N PRO A 58 -0.57 1.56 -1.20
CA PRO A 58 -1.37 2.73 -0.90
C PRO A 58 -1.03 3.25 0.49
N THR A 59 -0.79 4.56 0.59
CA THR A 59 -0.71 5.28 1.85
C THR A 59 -1.90 6.21 2.01
N LEU A 60 -2.35 6.37 3.25
CA LEU A 60 -3.29 7.41 3.65
C LEU A 60 -2.52 8.68 4.02
N ASP A 61 -3.23 9.80 4.15
CA ASP A 61 -2.66 10.98 4.78
C ASP A 61 -2.30 10.68 6.24
N LYS A 62 -1.26 11.33 6.78
CA LYS A 62 -0.77 11.07 8.14
C LYS A 62 -1.86 11.26 9.20
N GLU A 63 -2.68 12.29 9.02
CA GLU A 63 -3.83 12.60 9.89
C GLU A 63 -4.95 11.57 9.83
N ASP A 64 -5.00 10.78 8.75
CA ASP A 64 -5.98 9.73 8.54
C ASP A 64 -5.49 8.35 8.98
N GLY A 65 -4.24 8.27 9.45
CA GLY A 65 -3.61 7.06 9.99
C GLY A 65 -2.38 6.60 9.24
N TYR A 66 -2.05 7.18 8.08
CA TYR A 66 -0.94 6.81 7.19
C TYR A 66 -1.01 5.37 6.65
N TRP A 67 -1.02 4.38 7.52
CA TRP A 67 -1.24 2.98 7.21
C TRP A 67 -2.70 2.58 7.27
N ILE A 68 -3.01 1.42 6.66
CA ILE A 68 -4.36 0.86 6.65
C ILE A 68 -4.59 0.14 7.97
N SER A 69 -5.43 0.70 8.82
CA SER A 69 -5.79 0.08 10.09
C SER A 69 -7.27 0.23 10.42
N PRO A 70 -7.83 -0.66 11.27
CA PRO A 70 -9.15 -0.46 11.83
C PRO A 70 -9.36 0.91 12.51
N PHE A 71 -8.29 1.54 12.99
CA PHE A 71 -8.32 2.86 13.64
C PHE A 71 -8.18 4.03 12.66
N SER A 72 -7.80 3.77 11.39
CA SER A 72 -7.66 4.82 10.38
C SER A 72 -9.01 5.46 10.07
N ARG A 73 -9.00 6.72 9.59
CA ARG A 73 -10.25 7.41 9.26
C ARG A 73 -10.99 6.67 8.16
N ARG A 74 -12.26 6.37 8.42
CA ARG A 74 -13.07 5.53 7.53
C ARG A 74 -13.23 6.09 6.12
N LYS A 75 -13.35 7.42 5.99
CA LYS A 75 -13.45 8.09 4.69
C LYS A 75 -12.20 7.85 3.85
N ALA A 76 -11.01 7.91 4.46
CA ALA A 76 -9.74 7.66 3.80
C ALA A 76 -9.61 6.21 3.35
N LEU A 77 -9.96 5.25 4.22
CA LEU A 77 -10.01 3.83 3.87
C LEU A 77 -10.92 3.56 2.66
N LYS A 78 -12.14 4.10 2.69
CA LYS A 78 -13.09 3.96 1.57
C LYS A 78 -12.51 4.55 0.28
N LYS A 79 -11.95 5.76 0.34
CA LYS A 79 -11.34 6.41 -0.82
C LYS A 79 -10.22 5.56 -1.43
N ALA A 80 -9.27 5.11 -0.60
CA ALA A 80 -8.16 4.28 -1.05
C ALA A 80 -8.64 2.96 -1.67
N PHE A 81 -9.63 2.31 -1.05
CA PHE A 81 -10.20 1.07 -1.59
C PHE A 81 -10.96 1.29 -2.89
N GLU A 82 -11.81 2.31 -2.99
CA GLU A 82 -12.52 2.64 -4.22
C GLU A 82 -11.56 2.97 -5.37
N GLU A 83 -10.46 3.68 -5.11
CA GLU A 83 -9.41 3.88 -6.12
C GLU A 83 -8.88 2.53 -6.63
N ILE A 84 -8.50 1.63 -5.72
CA ILE A 84 -7.97 0.31 -6.09
C ILE A 84 -8.99 -0.52 -6.88
N LYS A 85 -10.27 -0.50 -6.49
CA LYS A 85 -11.34 -1.21 -7.23
C LYS A 85 -11.49 -0.69 -8.65
N ASN A 86 -11.49 0.63 -8.80
CA ASN A 86 -11.71 1.35 -10.05
C ASN A 86 -10.42 1.53 -10.87
N LYS A 87 -9.33 0.84 -10.53
CA LYS A 87 -8.11 0.87 -11.32
C LYS A 87 -8.36 0.29 -12.72
N ASN A 88 -7.92 1.02 -13.74
CA ASN A 88 -8.02 0.58 -15.13
C ASN A 88 -7.09 -0.60 -15.43
N ASP A 89 -5.90 -0.63 -14.83
CA ASP A 89 -4.93 -1.69 -15.05
C ASP A 89 -5.04 -2.79 -13.97
N LYS A 90 -5.70 -3.89 -14.33
CA LYS A 90 -5.88 -5.07 -13.47
C LYS A 90 -4.59 -5.87 -13.24
N SER A 91 -3.51 -5.61 -14.00
CA SER A 91 -2.21 -6.26 -13.79
C SER A 91 -1.44 -5.70 -12.59
N ILE A 92 -1.88 -4.57 -12.04
CA ILE A 92 -1.25 -3.96 -10.87
C ILE A 92 -1.56 -4.79 -9.64
N GLU A 93 -0.50 -5.39 -9.10
CA GLU A 93 -0.53 -5.98 -7.76
C GLU A 93 -0.54 -4.86 -6.72
N VAL A 94 -1.28 -5.07 -5.63
CA VAL A 94 -1.39 -4.14 -4.51
C VAL A 94 -0.87 -4.80 -3.25
N MET A 95 -0.12 -4.06 -2.45
CA MET A 95 0.34 -4.47 -1.13
C MET A 95 -0.32 -3.55 -0.11
N LEU A 96 -1.11 -4.11 0.79
CA LEU A 96 -1.61 -3.35 1.94
C LEU A 96 -0.65 -3.55 3.10
N ASP A 97 -0.28 -2.45 3.75
CA ASP A 97 0.42 -2.49 5.01
C ASP A 97 -0.56 -2.21 6.16
N LEU A 98 -0.62 -3.15 7.09
CA LEU A 98 -1.64 -3.26 8.11
C LEU A 98 -1.05 -2.95 9.48
N GLU A 99 -0.74 -1.68 9.71
CA GLU A 99 -0.11 -1.19 10.93
C GLU A 99 -1.01 -0.22 11.70
N PRO A 100 -0.80 -0.08 13.03
CA PRO A 100 -1.44 0.97 13.82
C PRO A 100 -1.25 2.36 13.19
N PRO A 101 -2.21 3.27 13.38
CA PRO A 101 -2.12 4.58 12.75
C PRO A 101 -0.92 5.35 13.30
N TYR A 102 -0.22 6.08 12.41
CA TYR A 102 0.88 6.96 12.79
C TYR A 102 0.43 7.96 13.88
N ASN A 103 -0.76 8.55 13.71
CA ASN A 103 -1.38 9.37 14.74
C ASN A 103 -2.06 8.49 15.80
N ARG A 104 -1.43 8.33 16.96
CA ARG A 104 -1.94 7.52 18.07
C ARG A 104 -3.29 8.00 18.62
N MET A 105 -3.67 9.28 18.45
CA MET A 105 -4.99 9.78 18.86
C MET A 105 -6.13 9.11 18.11
N LEU A 106 -5.87 8.59 16.91
CA LEU A 106 -6.84 7.79 16.16
C LEU A 106 -7.13 6.44 16.81
N MET A 107 -6.22 5.91 17.64
CA MET A 107 -6.50 4.70 18.40
C MET A 107 -7.57 4.93 19.48
N LEU A 108 -7.71 6.16 19.96
CA LEU A 108 -8.76 6.55 20.92
C LEU A 108 -10.05 6.96 20.21
N THR A 109 -9.93 7.90 19.27
CA THR A 109 -11.10 8.46 18.57
C THR A 109 -11.71 7.49 17.55
N GLY A 110 -10.92 6.56 17.02
CA GLY A 110 -11.34 5.55 16.04
C GLY A 110 -12.01 4.32 16.63
N LEU A 111 -12.14 4.20 17.96
CA LEU A 111 -12.74 3.02 18.61
C LEU A 111 -14.17 2.74 18.13
N LEU A 112 -14.97 3.79 17.91
CA LEU A 112 -16.36 3.66 17.44
C LEU A 112 -16.45 3.06 16.03
N ASP A 113 -15.47 3.34 15.18
CA ASP A 113 -15.42 2.82 13.81
C ASP A 113 -14.58 1.56 13.67
N PHE A 114 -13.82 1.16 14.70
CA PHE A 114 -12.90 0.03 14.69
C PHE A 114 -13.53 -1.24 14.09
N TYR A 115 -14.68 -1.67 14.61
CA TYR A 115 -15.34 -2.89 14.11
C TYR A 115 -15.83 -2.73 12.67
N LYS A 116 -16.32 -1.54 12.31
CA LYS A 116 -16.82 -1.26 10.96
C LYS A 116 -15.66 -1.22 9.95
N ASN A 117 -14.54 -0.62 10.32
CA ASN A 117 -13.31 -0.56 9.52
C ASN A 117 -12.65 -1.94 9.43
N ARG A 118 -12.60 -2.70 10.51
CA ARG A 118 -12.11 -4.09 10.50
C ARG A 118 -12.92 -4.94 9.51
N ARG A 119 -14.26 -4.83 9.52
CA ARG A 119 -15.13 -5.50 8.53
C ARG A 119 -14.85 -5.01 7.11
N LEU A 120 -14.70 -3.70 6.91
CA LEU A 120 -14.38 -3.10 5.62
C LEU A 120 -13.06 -3.66 5.05
N ILE A 121 -11.99 -3.65 5.84
CA ILE A 121 -10.66 -4.17 5.48
C ILE A 121 -10.74 -5.67 5.17
N LYS A 122 -11.38 -6.46 6.03
CA LYS A 122 -11.55 -7.91 5.79
C LYS A 122 -12.31 -8.20 4.50
N ARG A 123 -13.42 -7.49 4.24
CA ARG A 123 -14.21 -7.66 3.01
C ARG A 123 -13.37 -7.32 1.78
N PHE A 124 -12.67 -6.19 1.82
CA PHE A 124 -11.81 -5.76 0.73
C PHE A 124 -10.70 -6.79 0.43
N ILE A 125 -10.00 -7.28 1.45
CA ILE A 125 -8.97 -8.31 1.29
C ILE A 125 -9.54 -9.62 0.74
N LYS A 126 -10.74 -10.03 1.18
CA LYS A 126 -11.39 -11.26 0.70
C LYS A 126 -11.76 -11.13 -0.78
N GLU A 127 -12.34 -10.00 -1.17
CA GLU A 127 -12.78 -9.72 -2.53
C GLU A 127 -11.60 -9.61 -3.51
N TYR A 128 -10.51 -8.96 -3.09
CA TYR A 128 -9.33 -8.70 -3.94
C TYR A 128 -8.17 -9.67 -3.68
N LYS A 129 -8.43 -10.83 -3.08
CA LYS A 129 -7.39 -11.80 -2.64
C LYS A 129 -6.40 -12.18 -3.75
N LYS A 130 -6.86 -12.28 -5.01
CA LYS A 130 -6.02 -12.64 -6.16
C LYS A 130 -5.07 -11.52 -6.60
N GLU A 131 -5.41 -10.27 -6.32
CA GLU A 131 -4.66 -9.08 -6.72
C GLU A 131 -3.80 -8.52 -5.57
N MET A 132 -3.97 -9.06 -4.37
CA MET A 132 -3.37 -8.56 -3.13
C MET A 132 -2.19 -9.40 -2.67
N ARG A 133 -1.10 -8.72 -2.32
CA ARG A 133 -0.05 -9.26 -1.44
C ARG A 133 -0.29 -8.77 -0.03
N LYS A 134 -0.29 -9.68 0.94
CA LYS A 134 -0.41 -9.34 2.36
C LYS A 134 0.98 -9.21 2.97
N LEU A 135 1.26 -8.07 3.58
CA LEU A 135 2.32 -7.90 4.55
C LEU A 135 1.69 -7.26 5.80
N GLY A 136 2.09 -7.76 6.97
CA GLY A 136 1.49 -7.36 8.24
C GLY A 136 1.93 -8.34 9.32
N PHE A 137 2.70 -7.84 10.28
CA PHE A 137 3.13 -8.59 11.46
C PHE A 137 1.92 -8.99 12.30
N LYS A 138 1.96 -10.21 12.86
CA LYS A 138 1.04 -10.64 13.92
C LYS A 138 1.15 -9.67 15.12
N TYR A 139 0.09 -9.60 15.92
CA TYR A 139 -0.16 -8.77 17.13
C TYR A 139 -0.96 -7.48 16.83
N VAL A 140 -2.17 -7.25 17.36
CA VAL A 140 -2.77 -7.63 18.65
C VAL A 140 -4.20 -8.17 18.42
N GLY A 141 -4.53 -9.38 18.91
CA GLY A 141 -5.91 -9.87 19.10
C GLY A 141 -6.82 -9.98 17.86
N ILE A 142 -6.31 -9.78 16.65
CA ILE A 142 -7.09 -9.79 15.41
C ILE A 142 -6.50 -10.86 14.50
N GLY A 143 -6.94 -12.11 14.71
CA GLY A 143 -6.85 -13.11 13.67
C GLY A 143 -7.53 -12.57 12.40
N PHE A 144 -6.78 -12.51 11.31
CA PHE A 144 -7.31 -12.22 9.98
C PHE A 144 -8.10 -13.41 9.47
#